data_AF-A0A318SNJ8-F1
#
_entry.id   AF-A0A318SNJ8-F1
#
_cell.length_a   1.000
_cell.length_b   1.000
_cell.length_c   1.000
_cell.angle_alpha   90.00
_cell.angle_beta   90.00
_cell.angle_gamma   90.00
#
_symmetry.space_group_name_H-M   'P 1'
#
loop_
_entity.id
_entity.type
_entity.pdbx_description
1 polymer ?
#
loop_
_entity_poly.entity_id
_entity_poly.type
_entity_poly.pdbx_seq_one_letter_code
_entity_poly.pdbx_strand_id
1 'polypeptide(L)'
;MTLSDALRELKLLVRARYGAIVLDAPHEERTFTLLQALADGEAMPMMTWSLARGLASAARGPVAMRRAGSEGSGVYGTTTLEGALDFMRGNDRPALYVVEGAGRLLEEPLVQAKLHEVVAAFSKSSAAVVLLGDDVALPKTLLPYTARANLPGPGTTELGELVDRTFRELSRTMRLEDTLSEADRARLVANLRGLSFTEAERVVARVILEDGKLCAADVARVMLAKREVVAKDGLLEFMTPDLDLADVAGLTTLKAWLTRRAQLFERPREARAFGLPFPKGVLLLGVPGVGKSLTAKAIAAAWGLPLLRLDAGRLFDKYVGETERNFREAIRTAQRTAPVVLWIDEIEKAFASGGESDGGASRRMLGAFLSWLQDRDGDVFVAATANDVSALPPELVRKGRFDEVFFLDLPDFEARRAILALQVRKRGHDAKAIHLDLLADATEGFSGAELEAAVVSALYAAFASGERLSTATLLGEFKATRPLSVLRAENVAALRAWAAERAVSAN
;
A
#
# COMPACT_ATOMS: atom_id res chain seq x y z
N MET A 1 -7.54 9.12 11.06
CA MET A 1 -7.24 9.62 12.42
C MET A 1 -6.31 10.83 12.32
N THR A 2 -6.56 11.93 13.03
CA THR A 2 -5.66 13.08 13.10
C THR A 2 -4.66 12.94 14.26
N LEU A 3 -3.57 13.71 14.29
CA LEU A 3 -2.68 13.77 15.47
C LEU A 3 -3.43 14.17 16.75
N SER A 4 -4.45 15.03 16.66
CA SER A 4 -5.27 15.40 17.82
C SER A 4 -6.09 14.21 18.33
N ASP A 5 -6.55 13.35 17.44
CA ASP A 5 -7.29 12.13 17.82
C ASP A 5 -6.34 11.14 18.48
N ALA A 6 -5.14 10.94 17.90
CA ALA A 6 -4.08 10.11 18.47
C ALA A 6 -3.68 10.59 19.88
N LEU A 7 -3.50 11.91 20.07
CA LEU A 7 -3.20 12.49 21.39
C LEU A 7 -4.33 12.22 22.39
N ARG A 8 -5.59 12.36 21.96
CA ARG A 8 -6.75 12.11 22.81
C ARG A 8 -6.84 10.65 23.21
N GLU A 9 -6.61 9.73 22.27
CA GLU A 9 -6.57 8.29 22.52
C GLU A 9 -5.45 7.94 23.52
N LEU A 10 -4.22 8.40 23.29
CA LEU A 10 -3.11 8.16 24.21
C LEU A 10 -3.38 8.72 25.61
N LYS A 11 -3.98 9.91 25.72
CA LYS A 11 -4.43 10.47 27.01
C LYS A 11 -5.43 9.56 27.71
N LEU A 12 -6.40 9.02 26.97
CA LEU A 12 -7.38 8.07 27.51
C LEU A 12 -6.71 6.79 27.99
N LEU A 13 -5.76 6.23 27.23
CA LEU A 13 -5.04 5.01 27.61
C LEU A 13 -4.20 5.20 28.88
N VAL A 14 -3.49 6.32 29.00
CA VAL A 14 -2.73 6.66 30.21
C VAL A 14 -3.67 6.83 31.41
N ARG A 15 -4.79 7.55 31.24
CA ARG A 15 -5.78 7.75 32.33
C ARG A 15 -6.52 6.47 32.72
N ALA A 16 -6.71 5.55 31.78
CA ALA A 16 -7.24 4.22 32.02
C ALA A 16 -6.22 3.29 32.71
N ARG A 17 -4.99 3.77 32.96
CA ARG A 17 -3.91 3.05 33.64
C ARG A 17 -3.47 1.78 32.91
N TYR A 18 -3.39 1.85 31.58
CA TYR A 18 -2.60 0.86 30.85
C TYR A 18 -1.13 1.07 31.20
N GLY A 19 -0.52 0.11 31.88
CA GLY A 19 0.86 0.20 32.36
C GLY A 19 1.88 0.18 31.23
N ALA A 20 1.52 -0.38 30.07
CA ALA A 20 2.27 -0.26 28.83
C ALA A 20 1.38 0.07 27.62
N ILE A 21 1.93 0.87 26.72
CA ILE A 21 1.32 1.22 25.44
C ILE A 21 2.34 0.87 24.35
N VAL A 22 1.98 -0.01 23.43
CA VAL A 22 2.76 -0.23 22.22
C VAL A 22 2.30 0.81 21.20
N LEU A 23 3.21 1.65 20.74
CA LEU A 23 2.93 2.63 19.72
C LEU A 23 3.61 2.17 18.42
N ASP A 24 2.80 1.64 17.51
CA ASP A 24 3.22 1.36 16.13
C ASP A 24 3.39 2.72 15.44
N ALA A 25 4.63 3.20 15.36
CA ALA A 25 4.97 4.45 14.70
C ALA A 25 6.38 4.36 14.12
N PRO A 26 6.59 4.74 12.85
CA PRO A 26 7.94 4.96 12.35
C PRO A 26 8.64 6.00 13.25
N HIS A 27 9.92 5.78 13.52
CA HIS A 27 10.74 6.61 14.40
C HIS A 27 10.90 8.05 13.85
N GLU A 28 9.89 8.88 14.08
CA GLU A 28 9.78 10.25 13.58
C GLU A 28 9.82 11.28 14.73
N GLU A 29 10.30 12.49 14.43
CA GLU A 29 10.26 13.66 15.34
C GLU A 29 8.83 13.95 15.86
N ARG A 30 7.83 13.62 15.05
CA ARG A 30 6.39 13.74 15.35
C ARG A 30 5.98 12.90 16.56
N THR A 31 6.49 11.66 16.66
CA THR A 31 6.18 10.74 17.76
C THR A 31 6.61 11.34 19.10
N PHE A 32 7.83 11.88 19.17
CA PHE A 32 8.33 12.53 20.39
C PHE A 32 7.57 13.80 20.72
N THR A 33 7.21 14.61 19.72
CA THR A 33 6.44 15.83 19.92
C THR A 33 5.06 15.52 20.52
N LEU A 34 4.39 14.47 20.00
CA LEU A 34 3.10 14.01 20.51
C LEU A 34 3.21 13.48 21.95
N LEU A 35 4.22 12.64 22.23
CA LEU A 35 4.45 12.07 23.55
C LEU A 35 4.85 13.13 24.58
N GLN A 36 5.59 14.17 24.17
CA GLN A 36 5.88 15.31 25.02
C GLN A 36 4.59 16.09 25.34
N ALA A 37 3.74 16.36 24.35
CA ALA A 37 2.45 17.03 24.57
C ALA A 37 1.50 16.20 25.46
N LEU A 38 1.58 14.87 25.39
CA LEU A 38 0.90 13.94 26.30
C LEU A 38 1.44 14.10 27.73
N ALA A 39 2.76 14.03 27.91
CA ALA A 39 3.42 14.15 29.21
C ALA A 39 3.13 15.50 29.89
N ASP A 40 3.25 16.60 29.14
CA ASP A 40 2.93 17.95 29.61
C ASP A 40 1.44 18.07 30.00
N GLY A 41 0.55 17.49 29.19
CA GLY A 41 -0.89 17.52 29.42
C GLY A 41 -1.35 16.72 30.64
N GLU A 42 -0.61 15.68 31.02
CA GLU A 42 -0.87 14.87 32.22
C GLU A 42 0.05 15.27 33.41
N ALA A 43 0.82 16.35 33.26
CA ALA A 43 1.76 16.87 34.26
C ALA A 43 2.79 15.84 34.76
N MET A 44 3.30 15.00 33.85
CA MET A 44 4.30 13.97 34.14
C MET A 44 5.61 14.25 33.40
N PRO A 45 6.78 13.96 34.00
CA PRO A 45 8.04 14.02 33.27
C PRO A 45 8.11 12.90 32.22
N MET A 46 8.67 13.22 31.05
CA MET A 46 8.98 12.25 30.01
C MET A 46 10.46 11.84 30.08
N MET A 47 10.71 10.54 30.13
CA MET A 47 12.06 9.97 30.05
C MET A 47 12.15 9.05 28.84
N THR A 48 13.21 9.16 28.04
CA THR A 48 13.45 8.32 26.86
C THR A 48 14.59 7.36 27.12
N TRP A 49 14.43 6.11 26.71
CA TRP A 49 15.44 5.08 26.76
C TRP A 49 15.83 4.66 25.34
N SER A 50 17.13 4.58 25.08
CA SER A 50 17.68 3.91 23.90
C SER A 50 18.94 3.15 24.28
N LEU A 51 19.29 2.12 23.52
CA LEU A 51 20.49 1.32 23.75
C LEU A 51 21.77 2.18 23.79
N ALA A 52 21.82 3.25 23.00
CA ALA A 52 22.99 4.13 22.91
C ALA A 52 23.15 5.07 24.11
N ARG A 53 22.05 5.49 24.74
CA ARG A 53 22.07 6.56 25.77
C ARG A 53 21.63 6.08 27.15
N GLY A 54 21.00 4.91 27.26
CA GLY A 54 20.24 4.53 28.43
C GLY A 54 19.05 5.45 28.65
N LEU A 55 18.54 5.49 29.88
CA LEU A 55 17.38 6.30 30.25
C LEU A 55 17.82 7.76 30.48
N ALA A 56 17.22 8.72 29.79
CA ALA A 56 17.51 10.15 29.93
C ALA A 56 16.21 10.96 29.99
N SER A 57 16.25 12.12 30.65
CA SER A 57 15.12 13.07 30.58
C SER A 57 15.03 13.60 29.16
N ALA A 58 13.82 13.62 28.59
CA ALA A 58 13.60 14.30 27.32
C ALA A 58 13.90 15.78 27.50
N ALA A 59 14.89 16.30 26.76
CA ALA A 59 15.29 17.68 26.84
C ALA A 59 14.23 18.58 26.17
N ARG A 60 13.18 18.95 26.92
CA ARG A 60 12.35 20.17 26.80
C ARG A 60 11.25 20.15 27.88
N GLY A 61 11.61 20.53 29.11
CA GLY A 61 10.67 20.75 30.23
C GLY A 61 11.11 21.94 31.10
N PRO A 62 10.23 22.47 31.97
CA PRO A 62 10.51 23.68 32.75
C PRO A 62 11.76 23.53 33.63
N VAL A 63 12.51 24.63 33.74
CA VAL A 63 13.83 24.75 34.41
C VAL A 63 13.85 24.22 35.85
N ALA A 64 12.71 24.12 36.53
CA ALA A 64 12.60 23.73 37.95
C ALA A 64 13.02 22.27 38.26
N MET A 65 13.14 21.39 37.25
CA MET A 65 13.67 20.03 37.41
C MET A 65 15.14 19.88 37.00
N ARG A 66 15.81 20.95 36.56
CA ARG A 66 17.24 20.91 36.20
C ARG A 66 18.09 20.87 37.47
N ARG A 67 18.54 19.69 37.88
CA ARG A 67 19.74 19.60 38.75
C ARG A 67 20.94 20.05 37.90
N ALA A 68 21.66 21.05 38.39
CA ALA A 68 22.86 21.56 37.75
C ALA A 68 23.88 20.41 37.58
N GLY A 69 24.25 20.07 36.34
CA GLY A 69 25.39 19.19 36.05
C GLY A 69 25.17 18.03 35.05
N SER A 70 23.98 17.78 34.50
CA SER A 70 23.77 16.68 33.55
C SER A 70 22.99 17.10 32.31
N GLU A 71 23.65 17.78 31.37
CA GLU A 71 23.18 17.79 29.99
C GLU A 71 23.50 16.43 29.36
N GLY A 72 22.48 15.63 29.07
CA GLY A 72 22.60 14.48 28.17
C GLY A 72 23.31 13.22 28.68
N SER A 73 23.78 13.16 29.93
CA SER A 73 24.27 11.90 30.51
C SER A 73 23.08 11.03 30.94
N GLY A 74 22.95 9.86 30.31
CA GLY A 74 21.96 8.87 30.72
C GLY A 74 22.11 8.48 32.18
N VAL A 75 21.01 8.06 32.80
CA VAL A 75 21.00 7.55 34.17
C VAL A 75 21.96 6.37 34.25
N TYR A 76 22.90 6.44 35.19
CA TYR A 76 23.91 5.40 35.37
C TYR A 76 23.27 4.02 35.57
N GLY A 77 23.81 2.99 34.91
CA GLY A 77 23.30 1.61 35.01
C GLY A 77 22.06 1.32 34.16
N THR A 78 21.57 2.28 33.36
CA THR A 78 20.37 2.08 32.52
C THR A 78 20.66 1.91 31.02
N THR A 79 21.91 1.67 30.63
CA THR A 79 22.27 1.39 29.21
C THR A 79 21.72 0.04 28.74
N THR A 80 21.45 -0.89 29.66
CA THR A 80 20.67 -2.10 29.39
C THR A 80 19.18 -1.84 29.65
N LEU A 81 18.31 -2.54 28.92
CA LEU A 81 16.87 -2.43 29.13
C LEU A 81 16.48 -2.97 30.52
N GLU A 82 17.16 -4.01 31.00
CA GLU A 82 16.98 -4.54 32.35
C GLU A 82 17.21 -3.48 33.43
N GLY A 83 18.35 -2.77 33.37
CA GLY A 83 18.68 -1.73 34.34
C GLY A 83 17.73 -0.53 34.24
N ALA A 84 17.24 -0.22 33.05
CA ALA A 84 16.21 0.79 32.86
C ALA A 84 14.87 0.37 33.49
N LEU A 85 14.45 -0.89 33.33
CA LEU A 85 13.23 -1.41 33.95
C LEU A 85 13.34 -1.44 35.49
N ASP A 86 14.50 -1.78 36.04
CA ASP A 86 14.74 -1.71 37.50
C ASP A 86 14.61 -0.27 38.02
N PHE A 87 15.17 0.69 37.29
CA PHE A 87 15.02 2.11 37.61
C PHE A 87 13.55 2.55 37.54
N MET A 88 12.82 2.15 36.49
CA MET A 88 11.39 2.44 36.34
C MET A 88 10.57 1.89 37.51
N ARG A 89 10.88 0.66 37.95
CA ARG A 89 10.17 0.00 39.05
C ARG A 89 10.38 0.69 40.39
N GLY A 90 11.61 1.19 40.62
CA GLY A 90 12.01 1.86 41.85
C GLY A 90 11.64 3.35 41.91
N ASN A 91 11.08 3.92 40.84
CA ASN A 91 10.69 5.33 40.85
C ASN A 91 9.25 5.50 41.36
N ASP A 92 9.11 6.20 42.49
CA ASP A 92 7.82 6.43 43.14
C ASP A 92 6.98 7.55 42.48
N ARG A 93 7.58 8.36 41.60
CA ARG A 93 6.88 9.46 40.92
C ARG A 93 6.34 9.02 39.57
N PRO A 94 5.05 9.29 39.26
CA PRO A 94 4.50 9.04 37.93
C PRO A 94 5.33 9.71 36.84
N ALA A 95 5.67 8.96 35.80
CA ALA A 95 6.45 9.42 34.65
C ALA A 95 6.00 8.67 33.40
N LEU A 96 6.20 9.30 32.24
CA LEU A 96 6.04 8.67 30.94
C LEU A 96 7.40 8.17 30.46
N TYR A 97 7.56 6.86 30.36
CA TYR A 97 8.80 6.23 29.91
C TYR A 97 8.67 5.81 28.45
N VAL A 98 9.50 6.35 27.57
CA VAL A 98 9.50 6.02 26.14
C VAL A 98 10.69 5.14 25.85
N VAL A 99 10.46 3.93 25.38
CA VAL A 99 11.50 2.94 25.11
C VAL A 99 11.65 2.77 23.60
N GLU A 100 12.81 3.12 23.09
CA GLU A 100 13.17 3.02 21.67
C GLU A 100 13.93 1.72 21.37
N GLY A 101 13.52 0.99 20.34
CA GLY A 101 14.33 -0.10 19.78
C GLY A 101 14.40 -1.35 20.67
N ALA A 102 13.39 -1.59 21.51
CA ALA A 102 13.36 -2.76 22.40
C ALA A 102 13.06 -4.09 21.70
N GLY A 103 12.71 -4.09 20.40
CA GLY A 103 12.18 -5.24 19.65
C GLY A 103 12.74 -6.61 20.06
N ARG A 104 14.00 -6.92 19.74
CA ARG A 104 14.62 -8.22 20.08
C ARG A 104 14.88 -8.41 21.58
N LEU A 105 15.13 -7.32 22.30
CA LEU A 105 15.39 -7.38 23.74
C LEU A 105 14.16 -7.84 24.54
N LEU A 106 12.96 -7.60 24.01
CA LEU A 106 11.70 -8.04 24.62
C LEU A 106 11.48 -9.56 24.51
N GLU A 107 12.29 -10.29 23.73
CA GLU A 107 12.26 -11.75 23.66
C GLU A 107 13.01 -12.40 24.83
N GLU A 108 13.90 -11.65 25.50
CA GLU A 108 14.71 -12.16 26.59
C GLU A 108 13.85 -12.44 27.84
N PRO A 109 13.89 -13.66 28.43
CA PRO A 109 13.00 -14.03 29.54
C PRO A 109 13.11 -13.11 30.76
N LEU A 110 14.31 -12.61 31.05
CA LEU A 110 14.55 -11.71 32.18
C LEU A 110 13.93 -10.32 31.95
N VAL A 111 14.08 -9.79 30.73
CA VAL A 111 13.44 -8.53 30.32
C VAL A 111 11.91 -8.65 30.39
N GLN A 112 11.34 -9.78 29.94
CA GLN A 112 9.89 -10.02 30.02
C GLN A 112 9.38 -10.04 31.45
N ALA A 113 10.09 -10.71 32.35
CA ALA A 113 9.76 -10.76 33.77
C ALA A 113 9.81 -9.37 34.42
N LYS A 114 10.89 -8.62 34.21
CA LYS A 114 11.03 -7.25 34.74
C LYS A 114 9.99 -6.30 34.15
N LEU A 115 9.71 -6.39 32.85
CA LEU A 115 8.68 -5.59 32.20
C LEU A 115 7.30 -5.90 32.79
N HIS A 116 7.00 -7.17 33.09
CA HIS A 116 5.76 -7.55 33.76
C HIS A 116 5.62 -6.88 35.13
N GLU A 117 6.67 -6.87 35.94
CA GLU A 117 6.64 -6.21 37.25
C GLU A 117 6.42 -4.70 37.12
N VAL A 118 7.09 -4.04 36.17
CA VAL A 118 6.92 -2.61 35.90
C VAL A 118 5.50 -2.31 35.43
N VAL A 119 4.99 -3.03 34.43
CA VAL A 119 3.66 -2.82 33.85
C VAL A 119 2.55 -3.07 34.87
N ALA A 120 2.68 -4.12 35.70
CA ALA A 120 1.73 -4.42 36.76
C ALA A 120 1.77 -3.40 37.91
N ALA A 121 2.92 -2.76 38.15
CA ALA A 121 3.01 -1.65 39.10
C ALA A 121 2.38 -0.38 38.51
N PHE A 122 2.62 -0.11 37.24
CA PHE A 122 2.15 1.07 36.54
C PHE A 122 0.64 1.05 36.30
N SER A 123 0.02 -0.13 36.16
CA SER A 123 -1.45 -0.24 36.11
C SER A 123 -2.16 0.21 37.40
N LYS A 124 -1.40 0.38 38.49
CA LYS A 124 -1.88 0.91 39.78
C LYS A 124 -1.51 2.37 40.01
N SER A 125 -0.68 2.97 39.16
CA SER A 125 -0.25 4.37 39.23
C SER A 125 -0.68 5.13 37.96
N SER A 126 -0.23 6.38 37.81
CA SER A 126 -0.42 7.15 36.57
C SER A 126 0.77 7.02 35.62
N ALA A 127 1.81 6.26 35.98
CA ALA A 127 2.97 6.03 35.13
C ALA A 127 2.61 5.12 33.95
N ALA A 128 3.33 5.24 32.84
CA ALA A 128 3.18 4.37 31.69
C ALA A 128 4.50 4.17 30.97
N VAL A 129 4.71 2.96 30.43
CA VAL A 129 5.79 2.66 29.48
C VAL A 129 5.22 2.68 28.06
N VAL A 130 5.76 3.54 27.20
CA VAL A 130 5.47 3.56 25.76
C VAL A 130 6.59 2.83 25.03
N LEU A 131 6.28 1.69 24.43
CA LEU A 131 7.21 0.91 23.62
C LEU A 131 7.09 1.36 22.17
N LEU A 132 8.15 1.95 21.61
CA LEU A 132 8.21 2.37 20.20
C LEU A 132 8.78 1.26 19.33
N GLY A 133 8.03 0.86 18.31
CA GLY A 133 8.50 -0.06 17.27
C GLY A 133 7.36 -0.72 16.52
N ASP A 134 7.66 -1.22 15.32
CA ASP A 134 6.70 -1.96 14.50
C ASP A 134 6.61 -3.42 14.95
N ASP A 135 5.39 -3.90 15.18
CA ASP A 135 5.08 -5.31 15.46
C ASP A 135 5.78 -5.86 16.72
N VAL A 136 5.85 -5.04 17.77
CA VAL A 136 6.41 -5.43 19.08
C VAL A 136 5.58 -6.57 19.69
N ALA A 137 6.14 -7.78 19.68
CA ALA A 137 5.51 -8.95 20.28
C ALA A 137 5.60 -8.87 21.82
N LEU A 138 4.44 -8.87 22.48
CA LEU A 138 4.35 -8.87 23.94
C LEU A 138 3.96 -10.26 24.46
N PRO A 139 4.54 -10.71 25.59
CA PRO A 139 4.07 -11.88 26.32
C PRO A 139 2.56 -11.82 26.60
N LYS A 140 1.89 -12.97 26.47
CA LYS A 140 0.42 -13.07 26.68
C LYS A 140 0.00 -12.61 28.08
N THR A 141 0.88 -12.72 29.07
CA THR A 141 0.67 -12.28 30.46
C THR A 141 0.54 -10.77 30.59
N LEU A 142 1.10 -9.99 29.67
CA LEU A 142 1.05 -8.53 29.69
C LEU A 142 -0.20 -7.95 29.01
N LEU A 143 -0.85 -8.72 28.13
CA LEU A 143 -1.99 -8.25 27.33
C LEU A 143 -3.12 -7.60 28.14
N PRO A 144 -3.47 -8.04 29.37
CA PRO A 144 -4.51 -7.37 30.17
C PRO A 144 -4.15 -5.96 30.63
N TYR A 145 -2.86 -5.61 30.64
CA TYR A 145 -2.34 -4.34 31.13
C TYR A 145 -1.76 -3.47 30.02
N THR A 146 -1.82 -3.94 28.77
CA THR A 146 -1.27 -3.25 27.62
C THR A 146 -2.35 -2.79 26.65
N ALA A 147 -2.10 -1.65 26.02
CA ALA A 147 -2.86 -1.18 24.88
C ALA A 147 -1.93 -1.04 23.67
N ARG A 148 -2.51 -1.15 22.46
CA ARG A 148 -1.82 -0.79 21.23
C ARG A 148 -2.46 0.46 20.65
N ALA A 149 -1.64 1.40 20.24
CA ALA A 149 -2.05 2.61 19.52
C ALA A 149 -1.23 2.71 18.23
N ASN A 150 -1.83 3.28 17.19
CA ASN A 150 -1.16 3.47 15.90
C ASN A 150 -1.06 4.96 15.60
N LEU A 151 0.12 5.44 15.22
CA LEU A 151 0.28 6.83 14.81
C LEU A 151 0.01 6.97 13.31
N PRO A 152 -0.95 7.81 12.87
CA PRO A 152 -1.18 8.01 11.45
C PRO A 152 0.03 8.70 10.80
N GLY A 153 0.26 8.38 9.52
CA GLY A 153 1.22 9.10 8.69
C GLY A 153 0.92 10.61 8.60
N PRO A 154 1.84 11.40 8.03
CA PRO A 154 1.68 12.85 7.97
C PRO A 154 0.46 13.24 7.12
N GLY A 155 -0.39 14.11 7.68
CA GLY A 155 -1.55 14.66 7.00
C GLY A 155 -1.18 15.72 5.96
N THR A 156 -2.13 16.18 5.15
CA THR A 156 -1.86 17.20 4.12
C THR A 156 -1.36 18.52 4.66
N THR A 157 -1.91 18.96 5.79
CA THR A 157 -1.49 20.22 6.41
C THR A 157 -0.03 20.11 6.86
N GLU A 158 0.32 19.02 7.55
CA GLU A 158 1.68 18.75 8.01
C GLU A 158 2.66 18.60 6.84
N LEU A 159 2.29 17.89 5.77
CA LEU A 159 3.11 17.76 4.57
C LEU A 159 3.30 19.12 3.88
N GLY A 160 2.27 19.97 3.84
CA GLY A 160 2.38 21.34 3.34
C GLY A 160 3.34 22.18 4.18
N GLU A 161 3.25 22.10 5.50
CA GLU A 161 4.17 22.79 6.42
C GLU A 161 5.61 22.27 6.31
N LEU A 162 5.77 20.97 6.07
CA LEU A 162 7.07 20.35 5.81
C LEU A 162 7.70 20.95 4.56
N VAL A 163 6.95 21.06 3.45
CA VAL A 163 7.47 21.69 2.21
C VAL A 163 7.94 23.13 2.49
N ASP A 164 7.12 23.93 3.19
CA ASP A 164 7.47 25.32 3.50
C ASP A 164 8.69 25.45 4.42
N ARG A 165 8.81 24.54 5.39
CA ARG A 165 9.95 24.51 6.30
C ARG A 165 11.21 24.11 5.55
N THR A 166 11.18 23.04 4.77
CA THR A 166 12.33 22.60 3.96
C THR A 166 12.78 23.68 2.98
N PHE A 167 11.84 24.33 2.28
CA PHE A 167 12.17 25.45 1.37
C PHE A 167 12.82 26.62 2.11
N ARG A 168 12.27 27.03 3.26
CA ARG A 168 12.83 28.11 4.09
C ARG A 168 14.23 27.78 4.62
N GLU A 169 14.47 26.53 5.03
CA GLU A 169 15.77 26.08 5.52
C GLU A 169 16.83 26.12 4.43
N LEU A 170 16.50 25.61 3.24
CA LEU A 170 17.41 25.65 2.09
C LEU A 170 17.63 27.08 1.57
N SER A 171 16.61 27.94 1.64
CA SER A 171 16.73 29.36 1.24
C SER A 171 17.73 30.15 2.10
N ARG A 172 18.08 29.65 3.30
CA ARG A 172 19.13 30.28 4.14
C ARG A 172 20.53 30.03 3.61
N THR A 173 20.74 28.94 2.88
CA THR A 173 22.06 28.53 2.38
C THR A 173 22.24 28.78 0.89
N MET A 174 21.15 28.85 0.11
CA MET A 174 21.20 29.11 -1.32
C MET A 174 20.04 29.99 -1.81
N ARG A 175 20.23 30.61 -2.98
CA ARG A 175 19.16 31.35 -3.66
C ARG A 175 18.18 30.36 -4.28
N LEU A 176 16.92 30.42 -3.85
CA LEU A 176 15.83 29.61 -4.37
C LEU A 176 14.74 30.47 -4.99
N GLU A 177 14.02 29.90 -5.95
CA GLU A 177 12.86 30.53 -6.59
C GLU A 177 11.61 29.65 -6.35
N ASP A 178 10.54 30.23 -5.80
CA ASP A 178 9.24 29.57 -5.67
C ASP A 178 8.28 30.14 -6.72
N THR A 179 7.87 29.28 -7.65
CA THR A 179 6.94 29.60 -8.75
C THR A 179 5.70 28.71 -8.72
N LEU A 180 5.50 27.96 -7.62
CA LEU A 180 4.48 26.93 -7.55
C LEU A 180 3.08 27.56 -7.41
N SER A 181 2.16 27.20 -8.30
CA SER A 181 0.76 27.60 -8.19
C SER A 181 0.09 26.92 -6.98
N GLU A 182 -1.00 27.48 -6.45
CA GLU A 182 -1.76 26.86 -5.35
C GLU A 182 -2.26 25.44 -5.72
N ALA A 183 -2.68 25.26 -6.99
CA ALA A 183 -3.11 23.97 -7.51
C ALA A 183 -1.95 22.96 -7.61
N ASP A 184 -0.79 23.38 -8.09
CA ASP A 184 0.38 22.50 -8.19
C ASP A 184 0.96 22.19 -6.81
N ARG A 185 0.87 23.12 -5.85
CA ARG A 185 1.20 22.88 -4.45
C ARG A 185 0.33 21.80 -3.84
N ALA A 186 -0.98 21.86 -4.06
CA ALA A 186 -1.89 20.82 -3.61
C ALA A 186 -1.55 19.45 -4.23
N ARG A 187 -1.18 19.41 -5.52
CA ARG A 187 -0.76 18.18 -6.22
C ARG A 187 0.57 17.64 -5.69
N LEU A 188 1.55 18.50 -5.44
CA LEU A 188 2.85 18.13 -4.87
C LEU A 188 2.66 17.51 -3.47
N VAL A 189 1.88 18.16 -2.60
CA VAL A 189 1.54 17.63 -1.27
C VAL A 189 0.76 16.32 -1.36
N ALA A 190 -0.18 16.21 -2.31
CA ALA A 190 -0.90 14.97 -2.55
C ALA A 190 0.04 13.82 -2.97
N ASN A 191 1.07 14.12 -3.77
CA ASN A 191 2.07 13.13 -4.17
C ASN A 191 2.94 12.68 -3.00
N LEU A 192 3.23 13.53 -2.00
CA LEU A 192 4.01 13.16 -0.81
C LEU A 192 3.26 12.26 0.18
N ARG A 193 1.92 12.19 0.13
CA ARG A 193 1.13 11.29 0.98
C ARG A 193 1.58 9.85 0.81
N GLY A 194 1.69 9.10 1.89
CA GLY A 194 2.17 7.72 1.87
C GLY A 194 3.61 7.54 2.30
N LEU A 195 4.40 8.61 2.24
CA LEU A 195 5.76 8.64 2.75
C LEU A 195 5.77 8.91 4.26
N SER A 196 6.77 8.39 4.96
CA SER A 196 7.13 8.89 6.29
C SER A 196 7.56 10.36 6.20
N PHE A 197 7.50 11.08 7.32
CA PHE A 197 7.90 12.48 7.37
C PHE A 197 9.35 12.68 6.90
N THR A 198 10.26 11.81 7.34
CA THR A 198 11.67 11.83 6.95
C THR A 198 11.87 11.55 5.46
N GLU A 199 11.11 10.62 4.88
CA GLU A 199 11.15 10.33 3.45
C GLU A 199 10.62 11.51 2.63
N ALA A 200 9.49 12.10 3.05
CA ALA A 200 8.91 13.27 2.40
C ALA A 200 9.89 14.46 2.42
N GLU A 201 10.53 14.73 3.55
CA GLU A 201 11.54 15.78 3.69
C GLU A 201 12.72 15.55 2.74
N ARG A 202 13.27 14.33 2.70
CA ARG A 202 14.38 13.99 1.79
C ARG A 202 13.99 14.12 0.32
N VAL A 203 12.77 13.71 -0.04
CA VAL A 203 12.26 13.84 -1.41
C VAL A 203 12.13 15.31 -1.80
N VAL A 204 11.48 16.13 -0.96
CA VAL A 204 11.31 17.57 -1.21
C VAL A 204 12.65 18.28 -1.30
N ALA A 205 13.56 18.02 -0.35
CA ALA A 205 14.88 18.62 -0.34
C ALA A 205 15.67 18.26 -1.61
N ARG A 206 15.68 16.98 -2.01
CA ARG A 206 16.37 16.53 -3.23
C ARG A 206 15.86 17.24 -4.48
N VAL A 207 14.54 17.36 -4.62
CA VAL A 207 13.91 17.97 -5.80
C VAL A 207 14.24 19.46 -5.89
N ILE A 208 14.16 20.19 -4.78
CA ILE A 208 14.54 21.63 -4.72
C ILE A 208 16.04 21.81 -5.01
N LEU A 209 16.89 20.93 -4.49
CA LEU A 209 18.34 21.00 -4.68
C LEU A 209 18.80 20.72 -6.12
N GLU A 210 17.97 20.05 -6.93
CA GLU A 210 18.35 19.62 -8.28
C GLU A 210 18.45 20.79 -9.27
N ASP A 211 17.55 21.77 -9.17
CA ASP A 211 17.56 22.97 -10.04
C ASP A 211 17.42 24.30 -9.28
N GLY A 212 17.34 24.27 -7.95
CA GLY A 212 17.21 25.46 -7.11
C GLY A 212 15.82 26.10 -7.17
N LYS A 213 14.81 25.37 -7.65
CA LYS A 213 13.45 25.89 -7.85
C LYS A 213 12.41 25.02 -7.17
N LEU A 214 11.30 25.63 -6.80
CA LEU A 214 10.06 24.95 -6.48
C LEU A 214 9.02 25.36 -7.54
N CYS A 215 8.71 24.45 -8.46
CA CYS A 215 7.95 24.71 -9.67
C CYS A 215 7.05 23.52 -10.07
N ALA A 216 6.19 23.71 -11.08
CA ALA A 216 5.24 22.67 -11.50
C ALA A 216 5.90 21.34 -11.95
N ALA A 217 7.14 21.38 -12.45
CA ALA A 217 7.88 20.17 -12.82
C ALA A 217 8.20 19.27 -11.60
N ASP A 218 8.28 19.86 -10.41
CA ASP A 218 8.59 19.15 -9.17
C ASP A 218 7.46 18.24 -8.73
N VAL A 219 6.22 18.50 -9.16
CA VAL A 219 5.09 17.59 -8.95
C VAL A 219 5.41 16.21 -9.54
N ALA A 220 5.97 16.18 -10.76
CA ALA A 220 6.36 14.94 -11.43
C ALA A 220 7.63 14.33 -10.82
N ARG A 221 8.62 15.15 -10.45
CA ARG A 221 9.86 14.65 -9.82
C ARG A 221 9.60 14.02 -8.44
N VAL A 222 8.75 14.65 -7.62
CA VAL A 222 8.29 14.09 -6.34
C VAL A 222 7.57 12.78 -6.55
N MET A 223 6.69 12.70 -7.56
CA MET A 223 6.02 11.44 -7.91
C MET A 223 7.04 10.34 -8.24
N LEU A 224 8.06 10.64 -9.04
CA LEU A 224 9.13 9.68 -9.39
C LEU A 224 9.95 9.27 -8.18
N ALA A 225 10.39 10.21 -7.35
CA ALA A 225 11.16 9.93 -6.15
C ALA A 225 10.37 9.08 -5.14
N LYS A 226 9.06 9.31 -5.01
CA LYS A 226 8.17 8.45 -4.21
C LYS A 226 8.18 7.00 -4.70
N ARG A 227 8.26 6.76 -6.02
CA ARG A 227 8.37 5.39 -6.55
C ARG A 227 9.60 4.69 -6.04
N GLU A 228 10.73 5.39 -6.05
CA GLU A 228 12.00 4.84 -5.56
C GLU A 228 11.88 4.46 -4.08
N VAL A 229 11.23 5.32 -3.27
CA VAL A 229 11.01 5.03 -1.85
C VAL A 229 10.10 3.83 -1.64
N VAL A 230 8.93 3.79 -2.30
CA VAL A 230 7.99 2.66 -2.19
C VAL A 230 8.59 1.35 -2.72
N ALA A 231 9.46 1.42 -3.74
CA ALA A 231 10.12 0.25 -4.30
C ALA A 231 11.24 -0.32 -3.39
N LYS A 232 11.78 0.45 -2.43
CA LYS A 232 12.89 -0.01 -1.56
C LYS A 232 12.53 -1.22 -0.72
N ASP A 233 11.29 -1.31 -0.25
CA ASP A 233 10.83 -2.44 0.57
C ASP A 233 10.58 -3.70 -0.28
N GLY A 234 10.53 -3.57 -1.62
CA GLY A 234 10.37 -4.67 -2.56
C GLY A 234 9.01 -5.39 -2.50
N LEU A 235 8.09 -4.93 -1.64
CA LEU A 235 6.75 -5.49 -1.45
C LEU A 235 5.72 -4.91 -2.43
N LEU A 236 5.88 -3.64 -2.81
CA LEU A 236 4.97 -2.94 -3.70
C LEU A 236 5.74 -2.28 -4.86
N GLU A 237 5.19 -2.38 -6.06
CA GLU A 237 5.69 -1.68 -7.24
C GLU A 237 4.77 -0.50 -7.56
N PHE A 238 5.32 0.72 -7.55
CA PHE A 238 4.56 1.90 -7.98
C PHE A 238 4.55 1.96 -9.52
N MET A 239 3.36 1.91 -10.11
CA MET A 239 3.18 1.91 -11.56
C MET A 239 2.73 3.28 -12.07
N THR A 240 3.21 3.67 -13.24
CA THR A 240 2.55 4.70 -14.06
C THR A 240 1.51 4.01 -14.91
N PRO A 241 0.22 4.29 -14.76
CA PRO A 241 -0.74 3.97 -15.79
C PRO A 241 -0.39 4.80 -17.04
N ASP A 242 0.00 4.14 -18.12
CA ASP A 242 0.31 4.74 -19.43
C ASP A 242 -0.79 4.44 -20.47
N LEU A 243 -1.97 4.02 -20.01
CA LEU A 243 -3.03 3.45 -20.83
C LEU A 243 -4.38 3.98 -20.39
N ASP A 244 -5.20 4.42 -21.35
CA ASP A 244 -6.58 4.82 -21.07
C ASP A 244 -7.52 3.62 -21.07
N LEU A 245 -8.62 3.70 -20.31
CA LEU A 245 -9.66 2.67 -20.31
C LEU A 245 -10.33 2.52 -21.70
N ALA A 246 -10.26 3.56 -22.53
CA ALA A 246 -10.69 3.51 -23.92
C ALA A 246 -9.84 2.56 -24.78
N ASP A 247 -8.57 2.36 -24.43
CA ASP A 247 -7.64 1.51 -25.18
C ASP A 247 -7.87 0.01 -24.91
N VAL A 248 -8.59 -0.33 -23.83
CA VAL A 248 -8.95 -1.72 -23.52
C VAL A 248 -10.16 -2.11 -24.37
N ALA A 249 -10.02 -3.03 -25.32
CA ALA A 249 -11.15 -3.48 -26.15
C ALA A 249 -12.18 -4.30 -25.34
N GLY A 250 -13.47 -4.16 -25.68
CA GLY A 250 -14.57 -4.86 -25.01
C GLY A 250 -14.85 -4.33 -23.60
N LEU A 251 -15.24 -5.23 -22.70
CA LEU A 251 -15.53 -5.01 -21.28
C LEU A 251 -16.67 -4.01 -21.02
N THR A 252 -17.76 -4.06 -21.80
CA THR A 252 -18.77 -2.99 -21.79
C THR A 252 -19.47 -2.85 -20.44
N THR A 253 -19.86 -3.98 -19.82
CA THR A 253 -20.47 -4.02 -18.49
C THR A 253 -19.52 -3.47 -17.42
N LEU A 254 -18.26 -3.92 -17.43
CA LEU A 254 -17.24 -3.46 -16.48
C LEU A 254 -16.94 -1.96 -16.64
N LYS A 255 -16.80 -1.48 -17.88
CA LYS A 255 -16.57 -0.05 -18.16
C LYS A 255 -17.73 0.81 -17.67
N ALA A 256 -18.97 0.43 -17.97
CA ALA A 256 -20.15 1.14 -17.49
C ALA A 256 -20.19 1.20 -15.95
N TRP A 257 -19.82 0.12 -15.28
CA TRP A 257 -19.73 0.04 -13.83
C TRP A 257 -18.65 0.98 -13.25
N LEU A 258 -17.49 1.07 -13.90
CA LEU A 258 -16.40 1.98 -13.53
C LEU A 258 -16.76 3.45 -13.78
N THR A 259 -17.37 3.78 -14.92
CA THR A 259 -17.76 5.16 -15.27
C THR A 259 -18.75 5.73 -14.26
N ARG A 260 -19.70 4.93 -13.76
CA ARG A 260 -20.62 5.37 -12.71
C ARG A 260 -19.90 5.74 -11.41
N ARG A 261 -18.83 5.02 -11.07
CA ARG A 261 -18.02 5.26 -9.86
C ARG A 261 -16.98 6.36 -10.03
N ALA A 262 -16.56 6.65 -11.26
CA ALA A 262 -15.67 7.77 -11.57
C ALA A 262 -16.21 9.11 -11.05
N GLN A 263 -17.54 9.24 -10.96
CA GLN A 263 -18.24 10.40 -10.40
C GLN A 263 -17.83 10.74 -8.96
N LEU A 264 -17.37 9.76 -8.18
CA LEU A 264 -16.84 9.97 -6.83
C LEU A 264 -15.60 10.89 -6.84
N PHE A 265 -14.76 10.75 -7.88
CA PHE A 265 -13.51 11.49 -8.03
C PHE A 265 -13.73 12.83 -8.72
N GLU A 266 -14.69 12.91 -9.64
CA GLU A 266 -15.07 14.16 -10.31
C GLU A 266 -15.78 15.13 -9.36
N ARG A 267 -16.67 14.62 -8.48
CA ARG A 267 -17.51 15.45 -7.59
C ARG A 267 -17.45 14.98 -6.12
N PRO A 268 -16.27 15.01 -5.48
CA PRO A 268 -16.06 14.38 -4.16
C PRO A 268 -16.84 15.04 -3.02
N ARG A 269 -17.12 16.35 -3.10
CA ARG A 269 -17.92 17.05 -2.07
C ARG A 269 -19.39 16.63 -2.12
N GLU A 270 -19.99 16.61 -3.32
CA GLU A 270 -21.36 16.15 -3.54
C GLU A 270 -21.52 14.68 -3.20
N ALA A 271 -20.59 13.83 -3.61
CA ALA A 271 -20.61 12.41 -3.31
C ALA A 271 -20.61 12.13 -1.80
N ARG A 272 -19.78 12.86 -1.03
CA ARG A 272 -19.77 12.77 0.44
C ARG A 272 -21.06 13.27 1.07
N ALA A 273 -21.62 14.38 0.57
CA ALA A 273 -22.90 14.92 1.06
C ALA A 273 -24.07 13.97 0.75
N PHE A 274 -24.00 13.23 -0.36
CA PHE A 274 -24.97 12.19 -0.73
C PHE A 274 -24.82 10.90 0.09
N GLY A 275 -23.72 10.76 0.86
CA GLY A 275 -23.45 9.58 1.66
C GLY A 275 -22.91 8.39 0.85
N LEU A 276 -22.27 8.64 -0.30
CA LEU A 276 -21.62 7.57 -1.07
C LEU A 276 -20.36 7.09 -0.34
N PRO A 277 -20.25 5.78 -0.02
CA PRO A 277 -19.01 5.22 0.47
C PRO A 277 -17.98 5.12 -0.67
N PHE A 278 -16.70 5.14 -0.31
CA PHE A 278 -15.63 4.84 -1.26
C PHE A 278 -15.73 3.36 -1.71
N PRO A 279 -15.58 3.04 -3.01
CA PRO A 279 -15.72 1.68 -3.52
C PRO A 279 -14.65 0.73 -2.95
N LYS A 280 -15.06 -0.46 -2.51
CA LYS A 280 -14.19 -1.49 -1.95
C LYS A 280 -13.18 -2.01 -2.96
N GLY A 281 -13.63 -2.35 -4.16
CA GLY A 281 -12.78 -3.05 -5.12
C GLY A 281 -13.53 -3.99 -6.05
N VAL A 282 -12.79 -4.55 -6.99
CA VAL A 282 -13.24 -5.58 -7.92
C VAL A 282 -12.32 -6.80 -7.89
N LEU A 283 -12.92 -7.97 -8.02
CA LEU A 283 -12.20 -9.21 -8.30
C LEU A 283 -12.37 -9.56 -9.78
N LEU A 284 -11.27 -9.58 -10.52
CA LEU A 284 -11.20 -9.89 -11.94
C LEU A 284 -10.80 -11.35 -12.11
N LEU A 285 -11.76 -12.18 -12.49
CA LEU A 285 -11.58 -13.60 -12.79
C LEU A 285 -11.57 -13.79 -14.29
N GLY A 286 -10.85 -14.79 -14.80
CA GLY A 286 -10.89 -15.05 -16.24
C GLY A 286 -9.75 -15.92 -16.73
N VAL A 287 -9.85 -16.33 -17.98
CA VAL A 287 -8.81 -17.11 -18.66
C VAL A 287 -7.49 -16.31 -18.67
N PRO A 288 -6.31 -16.96 -18.57
CA PRO A 288 -5.03 -16.26 -18.76
C PRO A 288 -5.00 -15.49 -20.09
N GLY A 289 -4.40 -14.29 -20.10
CA GLY A 289 -4.22 -13.51 -21.34
C GLY A 289 -5.41 -12.67 -21.82
N VAL A 290 -6.53 -12.61 -21.09
CA VAL A 290 -7.72 -11.79 -21.44
C VAL A 290 -7.65 -10.33 -20.97
N GLY A 291 -6.51 -9.87 -20.47
CA GLY A 291 -6.33 -8.46 -20.10
C GLY A 291 -6.75 -8.06 -18.69
N LYS A 292 -6.83 -9.00 -17.73
CA LYS A 292 -7.09 -8.69 -16.31
C LYS A 292 -6.11 -7.65 -15.73
N SER A 293 -4.81 -7.90 -15.90
CA SER A 293 -3.73 -6.99 -15.47
C SER A 293 -3.79 -5.64 -16.20
N LEU A 294 -4.16 -5.65 -17.48
CA LEU A 294 -4.35 -4.43 -18.27
C LEU A 294 -5.55 -3.61 -17.74
N THR A 295 -6.62 -4.29 -17.35
CA THR A 295 -7.83 -3.68 -16.78
C THR A 295 -7.52 -2.98 -15.46
N ALA A 296 -6.73 -3.59 -14.57
CA ALA A 296 -6.29 -2.96 -13.32
C ALA A 296 -5.52 -1.64 -13.57
N LYS A 297 -4.63 -1.63 -14.57
CA LYS A 297 -3.91 -0.41 -14.99
C LYS A 297 -4.85 0.66 -15.52
N ALA A 298 -5.78 0.26 -16.38
CA ALA A 298 -6.78 1.14 -16.98
C ALA A 298 -7.73 1.78 -15.94
N ILE A 299 -8.09 1.06 -14.88
CA ILE A 299 -8.90 1.59 -13.78
C ILE A 299 -8.18 2.77 -13.11
N ALA A 300 -6.91 2.60 -12.77
CA ALA A 300 -6.12 3.65 -12.12
C ALA A 300 -5.97 4.88 -13.02
N ALA A 301 -5.69 4.67 -14.31
CA ALA A 301 -5.63 5.75 -15.29
C ALA A 301 -6.95 6.52 -15.40
N ALA A 302 -8.06 5.80 -15.58
CA ALA A 302 -9.38 6.40 -15.78
C ALA A 302 -9.86 7.23 -14.58
N TRP A 303 -9.43 6.89 -13.37
CA TRP A 303 -9.75 7.65 -12.16
C TRP A 303 -8.67 8.65 -11.74
N GLY A 304 -7.56 8.74 -12.50
CA GLY A 304 -6.44 9.62 -12.18
C GLY A 304 -5.77 9.29 -10.84
N LEU A 305 -5.84 8.02 -10.42
CA LEU A 305 -5.29 7.56 -9.14
C LEU A 305 -3.91 6.91 -9.32
N PRO A 306 -3.02 7.00 -8.31
CA PRO A 306 -1.82 6.18 -8.24
C PRO A 306 -2.15 4.69 -8.33
N LEU A 307 -1.23 3.90 -8.89
CA LEU A 307 -1.34 2.44 -8.96
C LEU A 307 -0.19 1.79 -8.21
N LEU A 308 -0.52 1.01 -7.19
CA LEU A 308 0.41 0.14 -6.47
C LEU A 308 0.13 -1.30 -6.87
N ARG A 309 1.15 -2.03 -7.30
CA ARG A 309 1.06 -3.46 -7.60
C ARG A 309 1.67 -4.27 -6.48
N LEU A 310 0.90 -5.21 -5.97
CA LEU A 310 1.33 -6.28 -5.08
C LEU A 310 1.32 -7.59 -5.87
N ASP A 311 2.50 -8.17 -6.07
CA ASP A 311 2.64 -9.51 -6.66
C ASP A 311 2.47 -10.54 -5.54
N ALA A 312 1.33 -11.23 -5.53
CA ALA A 312 0.99 -12.21 -4.50
C ALA A 312 1.99 -13.38 -4.42
N GLY A 313 2.62 -13.75 -5.55
CA GLY A 313 3.62 -14.82 -5.58
C GLY A 313 4.90 -14.44 -4.84
N ARG A 314 5.32 -13.18 -4.92
CA ARG A 314 6.55 -12.69 -4.27
C ARG A 314 6.49 -12.67 -2.74
N LEU A 315 5.29 -12.72 -2.15
CA LEU A 315 5.10 -12.74 -0.71
C LEU A 315 5.63 -14.03 -0.06
N PHE A 316 5.68 -15.13 -0.80
CA PHE A 316 6.13 -16.44 -0.32
C PHE A 316 7.59 -16.76 -0.67
N ASP A 317 8.11 -16.19 -1.77
CA ASP A 317 9.43 -16.56 -2.30
C ASP A 317 10.62 -15.97 -1.53
N LYS A 318 10.46 -14.89 -0.75
CA LYS A 318 11.61 -14.17 -0.19
C LYS A 318 11.96 -14.45 1.26
N TYR A 319 11.02 -14.85 2.12
CA TYR A 319 11.30 -15.06 3.55
C TYR A 319 10.31 -16.06 4.17
N VAL A 320 10.73 -17.32 4.30
CA VAL A 320 9.98 -18.35 5.04
C VAL A 320 9.89 -17.89 6.50
N GLY A 321 8.71 -17.42 6.93
CA GLY A 321 8.41 -16.99 8.31
C GLY A 321 7.86 -15.57 8.48
N GLU A 322 7.93 -14.69 7.47
CA GLU A 322 7.49 -13.27 7.57
C GLU A 322 6.38 -12.85 6.59
N THR A 323 5.81 -13.79 5.83
CA THR A 323 4.80 -13.52 4.80
C THR A 323 3.60 -12.70 5.30
N GLU A 324 3.07 -13.00 6.49
CA GLU A 324 1.94 -12.28 7.08
C GLU A 324 2.31 -10.83 7.43
N ARG A 325 3.51 -10.60 7.98
CA ARG A 325 4.03 -9.27 8.30
C ARG A 325 4.22 -8.44 7.04
N ASN A 326 4.81 -9.03 6.01
CA ASN A 326 5.05 -8.37 4.72
C ASN A 326 3.74 -7.98 4.04
N PHE A 327 2.74 -8.85 4.07
CA PHE A 327 1.42 -8.53 3.53
C PHE A 327 0.73 -7.41 4.29
N ARG A 328 0.79 -7.42 5.64
CA ARG A 328 0.28 -6.32 6.47
C ARG A 328 0.99 -5.01 6.15
N GLU A 329 2.31 -5.04 5.97
CA GLU A 329 3.08 -3.84 5.62
C GLU A 329 2.71 -3.29 4.26
N ALA A 330 2.54 -4.16 3.25
CA ALA A 330 2.05 -3.76 1.93
C ALA A 330 0.67 -3.09 2.02
N ILE A 331 -0.25 -3.65 2.81
CA ILE A 331 -1.56 -3.04 3.07
C ILE A 331 -1.41 -1.66 3.74
N ARG A 332 -0.59 -1.56 4.80
CA ARG A 332 -0.37 -0.28 5.51
C ARG A 332 0.21 0.77 4.58
N THR A 333 1.15 0.41 3.72
CA THR A 333 1.71 1.31 2.70
C THR A 333 0.65 1.76 1.68
N ALA A 334 -0.24 0.87 1.25
CA ALA A 334 -1.37 1.25 0.40
C ALA A 334 -2.34 2.22 1.10
N GLN A 335 -2.68 1.97 2.37
CA GLN A 335 -3.52 2.88 3.16
C GLN A 335 -2.90 4.26 3.34
N ARG A 336 -1.60 4.32 3.67
CA ARG A 336 -0.86 5.59 3.79
C ARG A 336 -0.85 6.36 2.45
N THR A 337 -0.86 5.64 1.33
CA THR A 337 -0.83 6.21 -0.03
C THR A 337 -2.21 6.66 -0.54
N ALA A 338 -3.29 6.37 0.19
CA ALA A 338 -4.65 6.70 -0.25
C ALA A 338 -4.85 8.20 -0.56
N PRO A 339 -5.66 8.55 -1.59
CA PRO A 339 -6.44 7.65 -2.44
C PRO A 339 -5.60 6.93 -3.49
N VAL A 340 -5.79 5.61 -3.64
CA VAL A 340 -4.93 4.76 -4.49
C VAL A 340 -5.65 3.53 -5.02
N VAL A 341 -5.23 3.02 -6.18
CA VAL A 341 -5.59 1.67 -6.65
C VAL A 341 -4.50 0.69 -6.21
N LEU A 342 -4.88 -0.29 -5.40
CA LEU A 342 -4.03 -1.43 -5.05
C LEU A 342 -4.38 -2.61 -5.97
N TRP A 343 -3.51 -2.89 -6.93
CA TRP A 343 -3.61 -4.08 -7.78
C TRP A 343 -2.92 -5.26 -7.10
N ILE A 344 -3.70 -6.27 -6.70
CA ILE A 344 -3.18 -7.55 -6.19
C ILE A 344 -3.20 -8.54 -7.36
N ASP A 345 -2.03 -8.87 -7.87
CA ASP A 345 -1.88 -9.76 -9.01
C ASP A 345 -1.82 -11.22 -8.56
N GLU A 346 -2.62 -12.08 -9.18
CA GLU A 346 -2.70 -13.52 -8.90
C GLU A 346 -2.98 -13.81 -7.42
N ILE A 347 -4.04 -13.20 -6.89
CA ILE A 347 -4.43 -13.26 -5.48
C ILE A 347 -4.61 -14.70 -4.97
N GLU A 348 -4.97 -15.64 -5.85
CA GLU A 348 -5.01 -17.07 -5.54
C GLU A 348 -3.67 -17.59 -5.06
N LYS A 349 -2.54 -17.11 -5.59
CA LYS A 349 -1.20 -17.56 -5.16
C LYS A 349 -0.90 -17.18 -3.71
N ALA A 350 -1.48 -16.08 -3.23
CA ALA A 350 -1.31 -15.68 -1.84
C ALA A 350 -2.10 -16.54 -0.84
N PHE A 351 -3.13 -17.25 -1.31
CA PHE A 351 -4.08 -17.95 -0.44
C PHE A 351 -4.30 -19.43 -0.80
N ALA A 352 -3.65 -19.93 -1.87
CA ALA A 352 -3.75 -21.31 -2.36
C ALA A 352 -3.24 -22.34 -1.34
N SER A 353 -2.35 -21.93 -0.42
CA SER A 353 -1.70 -22.76 0.59
C SER A 353 -2.51 -22.93 1.88
N GLY A 354 -3.83 -23.12 1.77
CA GLY A 354 -4.72 -23.41 2.90
C GLY A 354 -4.53 -24.77 3.59
N GLY A 355 -3.50 -25.55 3.21
CA GLY A 355 -3.20 -26.89 3.74
C GLY A 355 -2.33 -26.90 5.00
N GLU A 356 -2.22 -28.08 5.64
CA GLU A 356 -1.46 -28.33 6.88
C GLU A 356 0.02 -27.91 6.82
N SER A 357 0.60 -27.69 5.64
CA SER A 357 2.02 -27.39 5.43
C SER A 357 2.47 -26.00 5.89
N ASP A 358 1.57 -25.04 6.11
CA ASP A 358 1.89 -23.64 6.48
C ASP A 358 1.42 -23.25 7.90
N GLY A 359 1.04 -24.22 8.75
CA GLY A 359 0.65 -23.94 10.15
C GLY A 359 -0.53 -22.96 10.30
N GLY A 360 -1.36 -22.82 9.27
CA GLY A 360 -2.50 -21.91 9.22
C GLY A 360 -2.17 -20.42 9.01
N ALA A 361 -0.94 -20.05 8.65
CA ALA A 361 -0.56 -18.66 8.40
C ALA A 361 -1.35 -18.04 7.24
N SER A 362 -1.42 -18.74 6.11
CA SER A 362 -2.25 -18.34 4.95
C SER A 362 -3.72 -18.06 5.32
N ARG A 363 -4.31 -18.84 6.24
CA ARG A 363 -5.71 -18.65 6.68
C ARG A 363 -5.89 -17.45 7.62
N ARG A 364 -4.92 -17.19 8.51
CA ARG A 364 -4.90 -15.98 9.35
C ARG A 364 -4.72 -14.73 8.50
N MET A 365 -3.81 -14.78 7.53
CA MET A 365 -3.58 -13.71 6.58
C MET A 365 -4.84 -13.39 5.76
N LEU A 366 -5.55 -14.42 5.27
CA LEU A 366 -6.84 -14.25 4.60
C LEU A 366 -7.88 -13.58 5.51
N GLY A 367 -7.98 -14.03 6.76
CA GLY A 367 -8.88 -13.42 7.74
C GLY A 367 -8.59 -11.94 7.97
N ALA A 368 -7.32 -11.59 8.17
CA ALA A 368 -6.87 -10.21 8.29
C ALA A 368 -7.18 -9.38 7.03
N PHE A 369 -6.91 -9.93 5.84
CA PHE A 369 -7.22 -9.29 4.57
C PHE A 369 -8.71 -9.00 4.40
N LEU A 370 -9.56 -9.99 4.67
CA LEU A 370 -11.00 -9.86 4.55
C LEU A 370 -11.58 -8.86 5.55
N SER A 371 -11.06 -8.87 6.79
CA SER A 371 -11.46 -7.91 7.81
C SER A 371 -11.07 -6.49 7.40
N TRP A 372 -9.84 -6.31 6.93
CA TRP A 372 -9.36 -5.05 6.38
C TRP A 372 -10.18 -4.60 5.16
N LEU A 373 -10.48 -5.48 4.21
CA LEU A 373 -11.25 -5.13 3.02
C LEU A 373 -12.66 -4.60 3.35
N GLN A 374 -13.23 -5.00 4.49
CA GLN A 374 -14.52 -4.51 4.96
C GLN A 374 -14.44 -3.20 5.75
N ASP A 375 -13.45 -3.10 6.63
CA ASP A 375 -13.32 -2.05 7.63
C ASP A 375 -11.94 -1.41 7.53
N ARG A 376 -11.62 -0.89 6.34
CA ARG A 376 -10.36 -0.20 6.08
C ARG A 376 -10.51 1.29 6.30
N ASP A 377 -9.51 1.84 6.96
CA ASP A 377 -9.18 3.24 6.87
C ASP A 377 -8.56 3.56 5.51
N GLY A 378 -9.01 4.64 4.89
CA GLY A 378 -8.46 5.20 3.66
C GLY A 378 -9.17 4.78 2.37
N ASP A 379 -9.09 5.67 1.39
CA ASP A 379 -9.68 5.57 0.05
C ASP A 379 -8.84 4.63 -0.87
N VAL A 380 -8.70 3.36 -0.49
CA VAL A 380 -7.91 2.34 -1.23
C VAL A 380 -8.83 1.47 -2.08
N PHE A 381 -8.80 1.57 -3.40
CA PHE A 381 -9.57 0.67 -4.26
C PHE A 381 -8.76 -0.60 -4.58
N VAL A 382 -9.29 -1.78 -4.25
CA VAL A 382 -8.58 -3.05 -4.51
C VAL A 382 -9.00 -3.64 -5.86
N ALA A 383 -8.07 -3.78 -6.80
CA ALA A 383 -8.24 -4.54 -8.03
C ALA A 383 -7.50 -5.87 -7.91
N ALA A 384 -8.19 -6.95 -7.58
CA ALA A 384 -7.58 -8.27 -7.45
C ALA A 384 -7.74 -9.06 -8.76
N THR A 385 -6.70 -9.74 -9.23
CA THR A 385 -6.78 -10.64 -10.39
C THR A 385 -6.63 -12.09 -9.95
N ALA A 386 -7.36 -13.00 -10.60
CA ALA A 386 -7.13 -14.43 -10.46
C ALA A 386 -7.31 -15.20 -11.78
N ASN A 387 -6.47 -16.21 -11.97
CA ASN A 387 -6.53 -17.12 -13.11
C ASN A 387 -7.16 -18.47 -12.75
N ASP A 388 -7.01 -18.92 -11.49
CA ASP A 388 -7.53 -20.20 -11.01
C ASP A 388 -8.54 -20.00 -9.87
N VAL A 389 -9.82 -20.21 -10.17
CA VAL A 389 -10.90 -20.10 -9.18
C VAL A 389 -10.95 -21.27 -8.20
N SER A 390 -10.34 -22.42 -8.52
CA SER A 390 -10.32 -23.58 -7.63
C SER A 390 -9.37 -23.37 -6.44
N ALA A 391 -8.34 -22.56 -6.63
CA ALA A 391 -7.39 -22.17 -5.60
C ALA A 391 -7.87 -20.96 -4.77
N LEU A 392 -8.98 -20.31 -5.16
CA LEU A 392 -9.53 -19.18 -4.42
C LEU A 392 -10.33 -19.65 -3.19
N PRO A 393 -10.05 -19.08 -2.01
CA PRO A 393 -10.93 -19.23 -0.87
C PRO A 393 -12.36 -18.77 -1.19
N PRO A 394 -13.39 -19.59 -0.92
CA PRO A 394 -14.80 -19.22 -1.15
C PRO A 394 -15.19 -17.90 -0.47
N GLU A 395 -14.52 -17.55 0.63
CA GLU A 395 -14.74 -16.34 1.39
C GLU A 395 -14.47 -15.06 0.58
N LEU A 396 -13.59 -15.09 -0.44
CA LEU A 396 -13.29 -13.95 -1.31
C LEU A 396 -14.42 -13.65 -2.30
N VAL A 397 -15.10 -14.69 -2.78
CA VAL A 397 -16.14 -14.59 -3.83
C VAL A 397 -17.50 -14.22 -3.23
N ARG A 398 -17.63 -14.25 -1.91
CA ARG A 398 -18.87 -13.90 -1.23
C ARG A 398 -19.26 -12.44 -1.49
N LYS A 399 -20.50 -12.23 -1.92
CA LYS A 399 -21.09 -10.90 -2.15
C LYS A 399 -20.91 -9.99 -0.93
N GLY A 400 -20.43 -8.77 -1.16
CA GLY A 400 -20.16 -7.76 -0.12
C GLY A 400 -18.68 -7.65 0.30
N ARG A 401 -17.83 -8.60 -0.10
CA ARG A 401 -16.37 -8.50 0.08
C ARG A 401 -15.75 -7.52 -0.90
N PHE A 402 -15.82 -7.87 -2.17
CA PHE A 402 -15.66 -6.93 -3.27
C PHE A 402 -17.02 -6.30 -3.60
N ASP A 403 -16.99 -5.12 -4.20
CA ASP A 403 -18.21 -4.49 -4.70
C ASP A 403 -18.79 -5.29 -5.87
N GLU A 404 -17.91 -5.89 -6.67
CA GLU A 404 -18.29 -6.75 -7.78
C GLU A 404 -17.22 -7.79 -8.11
N VAL A 405 -17.66 -8.96 -8.59
CA VAL A 405 -16.80 -10.01 -9.14
C VAL A 405 -17.06 -10.10 -10.63
N PHE A 406 -16.09 -9.71 -11.44
CA PHE A 406 -16.20 -9.73 -12.90
C PHE A 406 -15.50 -10.95 -13.47
N PHE A 407 -16.18 -11.64 -14.39
CA PHE A 407 -15.59 -12.67 -15.23
C PHE A 407 -15.24 -12.10 -16.61
N LEU A 408 -13.96 -12.12 -16.94
CA LEU A 408 -13.41 -11.77 -18.23
C LEU A 408 -13.23 -13.05 -19.05
N ASP A 409 -14.08 -13.20 -20.06
CA ASP A 409 -13.98 -14.29 -21.01
C ASP A 409 -13.07 -13.92 -22.19
N LEU A 410 -12.86 -14.87 -23.11
CA LEU A 410 -12.20 -14.65 -24.38
C LEU A 410 -12.92 -13.52 -25.16
N PRO A 411 -12.16 -12.68 -25.89
CA PRO A 411 -12.72 -11.57 -26.66
C PRO A 411 -13.70 -12.08 -27.74
N ASP A 412 -14.84 -11.40 -27.85
CA ASP A 412 -15.78 -11.57 -28.95
C ASP A 412 -15.21 -11.01 -30.27
N PHE A 413 -15.96 -11.15 -31.36
CA PHE A 413 -15.52 -10.71 -32.68
C PHE A 413 -15.08 -9.23 -32.71
N GLU A 414 -15.91 -8.33 -32.16
CA GLU A 414 -15.61 -6.89 -32.15
C GLU A 414 -14.39 -6.56 -31.27
N ALA A 415 -14.25 -7.22 -30.12
CA ALA A 415 -13.09 -7.08 -29.26
C ALA A 415 -11.81 -7.59 -29.96
N ARG A 416 -11.84 -8.75 -30.63
CA ARG A 416 -10.68 -9.28 -31.38
C ARG A 416 -10.27 -8.33 -32.50
N ARG A 417 -11.24 -7.84 -33.27
CA ARG A 417 -11.03 -6.85 -34.33
C ARG A 417 -10.36 -5.57 -33.80
N ALA A 418 -10.86 -5.05 -32.68
CA ALA A 418 -10.31 -3.86 -32.03
C ALA A 418 -8.89 -4.09 -31.48
N ILE A 419 -8.64 -5.25 -30.84
CA ILE A 419 -7.32 -5.65 -30.34
C ILE A 419 -6.33 -5.71 -31.51
N LEU A 420 -6.67 -6.42 -32.60
CA LEU A 420 -5.81 -6.54 -33.77
C LEU A 420 -5.48 -5.16 -34.37
N ALA A 421 -6.49 -4.29 -34.51
CA ALA A 421 -6.30 -2.93 -34.99
C ALA A 421 -5.32 -2.13 -34.10
N LEU A 422 -5.47 -2.24 -32.78
CA LEU A 422 -4.59 -1.60 -31.82
C LEU A 422 -3.16 -2.13 -31.93
N GLN A 423 -2.97 -3.45 -31.96
CA GLN A 423 -1.65 -4.07 -32.00
C GLN A 423 -0.88 -3.71 -33.27
N VAL A 424 -1.57 -3.63 -34.42
CA VAL A 424 -1.01 -3.19 -35.70
C VAL A 424 -0.57 -1.73 -35.64
N ARG A 425 -1.45 -0.82 -35.17
CA ARG A 425 -1.12 0.62 -35.04
C ARG A 425 0.03 0.88 -34.09
N LYS A 426 0.03 0.20 -32.94
CA LYS A 426 1.09 0.31 -31.92
C LYS A 426 2.48 -0.04 -32.47
N ARG A 427 2.54 -0.87 -33.52
CA ARG A 427 3.76 -1.30 -34.21
C ARG A 427 4.11 -0.46 -35.44
N GLY A 428 3.41 0.66 -35.66
CA GLY A 428 3.70 1.59 -36.76
C GLY A 428 3.15 1.16 -38.12
N HIS A 429 2.23 0.20 -38.16
CA HIS A 429 1.59 -0.26 -39.40
C HIS A 429 0.18 0.33 -39.54
N ASP A 430 -0.24 0.56 -40.79
CA ASP A 430 -1.59 1.06 -41.08
C ASP A 430 -2.61 -0.08 -40.96
N ALA A 431 -3.47 0.00 -39.95
CA ALA A 431 -4.55 -0.95 -39.74
C ALA A 431 -5.59 -0.94 -40.87
N LYS A 432 -5.71 0.14 -41.66
CA LYS A 432 -6.63 0.19 -42.82
C LYS A 432 -6.12 -0.64 -44.00
N ALA A 433 -4.82 -0.92 -44.06
CA ALA A 433 -4.22 -1.78 -45.08
C ALA A 433 -4.38 -3.28 -44.77
N ILE A 434 -4.99 -3.62 -43.63
CA ILE A 434 -5.17 -4.98 -43.14
C ILE A 434 -6.66 -5.28 -43.05
N HIS A 435 -7.09 -6.43 -43.57
CA HIS A 435 -8.49 -6.87 -43.46
C HIS A 435 -8.77 -7.45 -42.08
N LEU A 436 -8.98 -6.56 -41.11
CA LEU A 436 -9.17 -6.92 -39.71
C LEU A 436 -10.37 -7.85 -39.46
N ASP A 437 -11.44 -7.74 -40.25
CA ASP A 437 -12.63 -8.59 -40.11
C ASP A 437 -12.29 -10.06 -40.40
N LEU A 438 -11.54 -10.32 -41.48
CA LEU A 438 -11.06 -11.66 -41.83
C LEU A 438 -10.13 -12.24 -40.74
N LEU A 439 -9.31 -11.40 -40.13
CA LEU A 439 -8.42 -11.82 -39.05
C LEU A 439 -9.21 -12.11 -37.76
N ALA A 440 -10.24 -11.32 -37.45
CA ALA A 440 -11.10 -11.51 -36.29
C ALA A 440 -11.93 -12.81 -36.40
N ASP A 441 -12.38 -13.15 -37.61
CA ASP A 441 -13.01 -14.46 -37.89
C ASP A 441 -12.03 -15.60 -37.71
N ALA A 442 -10.81 -15.48 -38.25
CA ALA A 442 -9.79 -16.53 -38.19
C ALA A 442 -9.19 -16.77 -36.79
N THR A 443 -9.51 -15.91 -35.82
CA THR A 443 -8.93 -15.94 -34.46
C THR A 443 -9.97 -16.22 -33.38
N GLU A 444 -11.10 -16.85 -33.74
CA GLU A 444 -12.06 -17.31 -32.74
C GLU A 444 -11.39 -18.20 -31.67
N GLY A 445 -11.68 -17.90 -30.40
CA GLY A 445 -11.09 -18.60 -29.26
C GLY A 445 -9.70 -18.12 -28.86
N PHE A 446 -9.10 -17.14 -29.53
CA PHE A 446 -7.82 -16.54 -29.10
C PHE A 446 -8.04 -15.58 -27.94
N SER A 447 -7.12 -15.59 -26.97
CA SER A 447 -6.99 -14.55 -25.96
C SER A 447 -6.32 -13.30 -26.51
N GLY A 448 -6.45 -12.16 -25.81
CA GLY A 448 -5.77 -10.91 -26.22
C GLY A 448 -4.25 -11.04 -26.29
N ALA A 449 -3.66 -11.80 -25.36
CA ALA A 449 -2.22 -12.09 -25.35
C ALA A 449 -1.79 -12.94 -26.56
N GLU A 450 -2.62 -13.90 -26.99
CA GLU A 450 -2.33 -14.73 -28.17
C GLU A 450 -2.46 -13.95 -29.47
N LEU A 451 -3.44 -13.05 -29.57
CA LEU A 451 -3.54 -12.12 -30.70
C LEU A 451 -2.29 -11.23 -30.79
N GLU A 452 -1.84 -10.69 -29.66
CA GLU A 452 -0.61 -9.89 -29.61
C GLU A 452 0.62 -10.71 -30.03
N ALA A 453 0.79 -11.90 -29.47
CA ALA A 453 1.91 -12.78 -29.77
C ALA A 453 1.95 -13.18 -31.26
N ALA A 454 0.81 -13.51 -31.85
CA ALA A 454 0.75 -13.89 -33.25
C ALA A 454 0.96 -12.70 -34.21
N VAL A 455 0.55 -11.48 -33.83
CA VAL A 455 0.94 -10.26 -34.58
C VAL A 455 2.46 -10.05 -34.53
N VAL A 456 3.10 -10.28 -33.38
CA VAL A 456 4.56 -10.22 -33.25
C VAL A 456 5.24 -11.29 -34.11
N SER A 457 4.72 -12.51 -34.12
CA SER A 457 5.23 -13.59 -35.00
C SER A 457 5.16 -13.19 -36.48
N ALA A 458 4.03 -12.61 -36.90
CA ALA A 458 3.84 -12.16 -38.27
C ALA A 458 4.78 -11.02 -38.67
N LEU A 459 5.18 -10.16 -37.73
CA LEU A 459 6.23 -9.17 -37.97
C LEU A 459 7.59 -9.81 -38.23
N TYR A 460 7.97 -10.83 -37.45
CA TYR A 460 9.23 -11.55 -37.69
C TYR A 460 9.22 -12.22 -39.07
N ALA A 461 8.12 -12.86 -39.44
CA ALA A 461 7.96 -13.48 -40.76
C ALA A 461 8.07 -12.44 -41.89
N ALA A 462 7.32 -11.34 -41.81
CA ALA A 462 7.36 -10.27 -42.80
C ALA A 462 8.77 -9.66 -42.93
N PHE A 463 9.43 -9.39 -41.80
CA PHE A 463 10.78 -8.84 -41.78
C PHE A 463 11.81 -9.80 -42.38
N ALA A 464 11.75 -11.08 -42.04
CA ALA A 464 12.64 -12.10 -42.59
C ALA A 464 12.49 -12.26 -44.11
N SER A 465 11.28 -12.09 -44.63
CA SER A 465 10.98 -12.13 -46.06
C SER A 465 11.25 -10.81 -46.80
N GLY A 466 11.60 -9.72 -46.10
CA GLY A 466 11.77 -8.39 -46.69
C GLY A 466 10.46 -7.75 -47.17
N GLU A 467 9.33 -8.23 -46.67
CA GLU A 467 7.99 -7.80 -47.07
C GLU A 467 7.36 -6.86 -46.04
N ARG A 468 6.32 -6.14 -46.44
CA ARG A 468 5.48 -5.40 -45.50
C ARG A 468 4.50 -6.35 -44.82
N LEU A 469 4.18 -6.08 -43.55
CA LEU A 469 3.12 -6.80 -42.85
C LEU A 469 1.83 -6.75 -43.66
N SER A 470 1.28 -7.93 -43.98
CA SER A 470 0.08 -8.08 -44.79
C SER A 470 -0.96 -8.94 -44.08
N THR A 471 -2.21 -8.84 -44.55
CA THR A 471 -3.31 -9.73 -44.12
C THR A 471 -2.93 -11.21 -44.28
N ALA A 472 -2.25 -11.58 -45.36
CA ALA A 472 -1.88 -12.98 -45.64
C ALA A 472 -0.84 -13.51 -44.65
N THR A 473 0.18 -12.70 -44.33
CA THR A 473 1.21 -13.05 -43.35
C THR A 473 0.58 -13.29 -41.97
N LEU A 474 -0.31 -12.40 -41.53
CA LEU A 474 -1.03 -12.54 -40.26
C LEU A 474 -1.89 -13.81 -40.22
N LEU A 475 -2.66 -14.07 -41.28
CA LEU A 475 -3.48 -15.28 -41.40
C LEU A 475 -2.66 -16.57 -41.37
N GLY A 476 -1.46 -16.57 -41.96
CA GLY A 476 -0.54 -17.70 -41.90
C GLY A 476 -0.15 -18.04 -40.46
N GLU A 477 0.26 -17.03 -39.69
CA GLU A 477 0.65 -17.18 -38.29
C GLU A 477 -0.53 -17.55 -37.37
N PHE A 478 -1.70 -16.97 -37.59
CA PHE A 478 -2.89 -17.33 -36.82
C PHE A 478 -3.29 -18.79 -37.03
N LYS A 479 -3.20 -19.31 -38.26
CA LYS A 479 -3.47 -20.73 -38.55
C LYS A 479 -2.43 -21.68 -37.96
N ALA A 480 -1.18 -21.22 -37.83
CA ALA A 480 -0.12 -22.00 -37.21
C ALA A 480 -0.21 -22.03 -35.67
N THR A 481 -0.91 -21.05 -35.08
CA THR A 481 -1.05 -20.92 -33.63
C THR A 481 -2.21 -21.77 -33.12
N ARG A 482 -1.98 -22.56 -32.07
CA ARG A 482 -3.05 -23.29 -31.35
C ARG A 482 -3.43 -22.51 -30.09
N PRO A 483 -4.66 -21.99 -29.98
CA PRO A 483 -5.04 -21.17 -28.84
C PRO A 483 -5.24 -21.99 -27.57
N LEU A 484 -5.10 -21.33 -26.41
CA LEU A 484 -5.25 -21.89 -25.07
C LEU A 484 -6.65 -22.45 -24.86
N SER A 485 -7.65 -21.85 -25.49
CA SER A 485 -9.04 -22.34 -25.49
C SER A 485 -9.19 -23.75 -26.05
N VAL A 486 -8.28 -24.17 -26.94
CA VAL A 486 -8.20 -25.53 -27.48
C VAL A 486 -7.26 -26.39 -26.63
N LEU A 487 -6.09 -25.87 -26.26
CA LEU A 487 -5.08 -26.62 -25.49
C LEU A 487 -5.53 -26.95 -24.05
N ARG A 488 -6.38 -26.12 -23.45
CA ARG A 488 -6.90 -26.27 -22.09
C ARG A 488 -8.43 -26.13 -22.06
N ALA A 489 -9.10 -26.71 -23.04
CA ALA A 489 -10.56 -26.59 -23.23
C ALA A 489 -11.35 -26.98 -21.97
N GLU A 490 -10.94 -28.05 -21.27
CA GLU A 490 -11.61 -28.51 -20.05
C GLU A 490 -11.52 -27.48 -18.93
N ASN A 491 -10.35 -26.85 -18.76
CA ASN A 491 -10.13 -25.83 -17.73
C ASN A 491 -10.94 -24.56 -18.03
N VAL A 492 -10.98 -24.13 -19.30
CA VAL A 492 -11.76 -22.97 -19.72
C VAL A 492 -13.26 -23.22 -19.53
N ALA A 493 -13.75 -24.42 -19.91
CA ALA A 493 -15.14 -24.80 -19.73
C ALA A 493 -15.53 -24.85 -18.24
N ALA A 494 -14.70 -25.46 -17.40
CA ALA A 494 -14.91 -25.51 -15.96
C ALA A 494 -14.96 -24.11 -15.34
N LEU A 495 -14.05 -23.22 -15.73
CA LEU A 495 -14.00 -21.84 -15.27
C LEU A 495 -15.26 -21.05 -15.68
N ARG A 496 -15.71 -21.17 -16.93
CA ARG A 496 -16.94 -20.54 -17.43
C ARG A 496 -18.18 -21.05 -16.69
N ALA A 497 -18.29 -22.36 -16.49
CA ALA A 497 -19.39 -22.97 -15.76
C ALA A 497 -19.45 -22.48 -14.31
N TRP A 498 -18.28 -22.39 -13.65
CA TRP A 498 -18.19 -21.84 -12.30
C TRP A 498 -18.64 -20.37 -12.26
N ALA A 499 -18.20 -19.57 -13.23
CA ALA A 499 -18.45 -18.13 -13.28
C ALA A 499 -19.91 -17.76 -13.59
N ALA A 500 -20.60 -18.55 -14.41
CA ALA A 500 -21.98 -18.27 -14.86
C ALA A 500 -22.98 -18.03 -13.72
N GLU A 501 -22.77 -18.67 -12.57
CA GLU A 501 -23.65 -18.52 -11.40
C GLU A 501 -23.10 -17.56 -10.32
N ARG A 502 -21.83 -17.15 -10.44
CA ARG A 502 -21.04 -16.56 -9.32
C ARG A 502 -20.41 -15.21 -9.64
N ALA A 503 -20.32 -14.84 -10.91
CA ALA A 503 -19.67 -13.62 -11.37
C ALA A 503 -20.49 -12.91 -12.45
N VAL A 504 -20.33 -11.60 -12.53
CA VAL A 504 -20.94 -10.78 -13.59
C VAL A 504 -20.05 -10.83 -14.83
N SER A 505 -20.65 -11.02 -16.01
CA SER A 505 -19.92 -10.87 -17.28
C SER A 505 -19.29 -9.48 -17.34
N ALA A 506 -17.99 -9.41 -17.65
CA ALA A 506 -17.33 -8.13 -17.86
C ALA A 506 -17.74 -7.47 -19.19
N ASN A 507 -18.14 -8.28 -20.18
CA ASN A 507 -18.68 -7.81 -21.45
C ASN A 507 -20.14 -7.44 -21.35
#